data_AF-A0A699SZY2-F1
#
_entry.id   AF-A0A699SZY2-F1
#
_cell.length_a   1.000
_cell.length_b   1.000
_cell.length_c   1.000
_cell.angle_alpha   90.00
_cell.angle_beta   90.00
_cell.angle_gamma   90.00
#
_symmetry.space_group_name_H-M   'P 1'
#
loop_
_entity.id
_entity.type
_entity.pdbx_description
1 polymer ?
#
loop_
_entity_poly.entity_id
_entity_poly.type
_entity_poly.pdbx_seq_one_letter_code
_entity_poly.pdbx_strand_id
1 'polypeptide(L)'
;KNYTTHDLELRAVVFALKIWRHYLYGTKCTVFTDHKSLQHILDQKELNMRQRRWLEFLSDYDCEICYHPGKTNVVADALSRKEQEPLRVRSLVMTISLDLPK
;
A
#
# COMPACT_ATOMS: atom_id res chain seq x y z
N LYS A 1 10.00 14.00 5.39
CA LYS A 1 9.05 15.10 5.69
C LYS A 1 8.51 15.82 4.44
N ASN A 2 9.17 15.76 3.28
CA ASN A 2 8.69 16.45 2.06
C ASN A 2 8.15 15.44 1.03
N TYR A 3 6.94 14.92 1.29
CA TYR A 3 6.18 14.16 0.30
C TYR A 3 5.02 15.03 -0.13
N THR A 4 4.85 15.23 -1.43
CA THR A 4 3.63 15.82 -1.98
C THR A 4 2.49 14.83 -1.79
N THR A 5 1.24 15.30 -1.83
CA THR A 5 0.07 14.41 -1.82
C THR A 5 0.18 13.33 -2.89
N HIS A 6 0.61 13.72 -4.09
CA HIS A 6 0.86 12.79 -5.19
C HIS A 6 1.88 11.69 -4.85
N ASP A 7 2.99 12.04 -4.19
CA ASP A 7 3.97 11.05 -3.73
C ASP A 7 3.40 10.15 -2.61
N LEU A 8 2.51 10.67 -1.75
CA LEU A 8 1.86 9.88 -0.70
C LEU A 8 0.89 8.85 -1.29
N GLU A 9 0.07 9.27 -2.25
CA GLU A 9 -0.88 8.38 -2.93
C GLU A 9 -0.15 7.28 -3.72
N LEU A 10 0.88 7.64 -4.50
CA LEU A 10 1.68 6.64 -5.22
C LEU A 10 2.37 5.66 -4.25
N ARG A 11 2.86 6.18 -3.11
CA ARG A 11 3.44 5.32 -2.07
C ARG A 11 2.40 4.37 -1.47
N ALA A 12 1.15 4.79 -1.30
CA ALA A 12 0.08 3.94 -0.80
C ALA A 12 -0.19 2.77 -1.75
N VAL A 13 -0.22 3.01 -3.07
CA VAL A 13 -0.34 1.97 -4.10
C VAL A 13 0.81 0.97 -4.02
N VAL A 14 2.05 1.46 -4.03
CA VAL A 14 3.26 0.60 -3.92
C VAL A 14 3.23 -0.22 -2.63
N PHE A 15 2.79 0.39 -1.52
CA PHE A 15 2.71 -0.28 -0.23
C PHE A 15 1.65 -1.40 -0.23
N ALA A 16 0.47 -1.15 -0.80
CA ALA A 16 -0.57 -2.17 -0.94
C ALA A 16 -0.06 -3.36 -1.76
N LEU A 17 0.55 -3.12 -2.93
CA LEU A 17 1.10 -4.18 -3.78
C LEU A 17 2.17 -5.02 -3.07
N LYS A 18 2.99 -4.40 -2.21
CA LYS A 18 3.97 -5.14 -1.39
C LYS A 18 3.31 -6.05 -0.36
N ILE A 19 2.26 -5.60 0.31
CA ILE A 19 1.53 -6.40 1.31
C ILE A 19 0.81 -7.58 0.65
N TRP A 20 0.16 -7.33 -0.48
CA TRP A 20 -0.70 -8.30 -1.16
C TRP A 20 0.04 -9.05 -2.27
N ARG A 21 1.38 -8.99 -2.29
CA ARG A 21 2.23 -9.58 -3.35
C ARG A 21 1.88 -11.03 -3.64
N HIS A 22 1.69 -11.85 -2.61
CA HIS A 22 1.39 -13.28 -2.75
C HIS A 22 0.04 -13.56 -3.44
N TYR A 23 -0.88 -12.59 -3.48
CA TYR A 23 -2.14 -12.72 -4.21
C TYR A 23 -2.11 -12.03 -5.58
N LEU A 24 -1.35 -10.94 -5.72
CA LEU A 24 -1.40 -10.09 -6.91
C LEU A 24 -0.29 -10.38 -7.92
N TYR A 25 0.80 -11.03 -7.51
CA TYR A 25 1.90 -11.32 -8.41
C TYR A 25 1.49 -12.31 -9.51
N GLY A 26 1.75 -11.96 -10.76
CA GLY A 26 1.36 -12.76 -11.93
C GLY A 26 -0.15 -12.73 -12.26
N THR A 27 -0.94 -11.91 -11.57
CA THR A 27 -2.39 -11.77 -11.83
C THR A 27 -2.71 -10.34 -12.23
N LYS A 28 -3.56 -10.18 -13.25
CA LYS A 28 -4.05 -8.86 -13.65
C LYS A 28 -4.88 -8.24 -12.52
N CYS A 29 -4.51 -7.05 -12.09
CA CYS A 29 -5.25 -6.32 -11.05
C CYS A 29 -5.56 -4.89 -11.47
N THR A 30 -6.66 -4.33 -10.95
CA THR A 30 -7.04 -2.94 -11.18
C THR A 30 -6.97 -2.18 -9.86
N VAL A 31 -6.17 -1.12 -9.84
CA VAL A 31 -6.01 -0.22 -8.70
C VAL A 31 -6.91 0.97 -8.92
N PHE A 32 -7.90 1.16 -8.04
CA PHE A 32 -8.75 2.34 -8.05
C PHE A 32 -8.19 3.41 -7.11
N THR A 33 -8.07 4.65 -7.61
CA THR A 33 -7.60 5.81 -6.84
C THR A 33 -8.48 7.02 -7.11
N ASP A 34 -8.74 7.84 -6.09
CA ASP A 34 -9.40 9.14 -6.24
C ASP A 34 -8.45 10.28 -6.60
N HIS A 35 -7.17 9.95 -6.80
CA HIS A 35 -6.17 10.91 -7.26
C HIS A 35 -6.02 10.85 -8.78
N LYS A 36 -6.75 11.73 -9.48
CA LYS A 36 -6.88 11.70 -10.95
C LYS A 36 -5.55 11.70 -11.72
N SER A 37 -4.53 12.41 -11.26
CA SER A 37 -3.23 12.43 -11.97
C SER A 37 -2.48 11.10 -11.90
N LEU A 38 -2.74 10.24 -10.92
CA LEU A 38 -2.12 8.91 -10.84
C LEU A 38 -2.56 7.97 -11.96
N GLN A 39 -3.70 8.23 -12.61
CA GLN A 39 -4.14 7.45 -13.76
C GLN A 39 -3.11 7.44 -14.89
N HIS A 40 -2.31 8.50 -15.01
CA HIS A 40 -1.34 8.68 -16.09
C HIS A 40 0.11 8.52 -15.62
N ILE A 41 0.33 8.01 -14.40
CA ILE A 41 1.67 7.98 -13.80
C ILE A 41 2.64 7.09 -14.57
N LEU A 42 2.14 6.01 -15.19
CA LEU A 42 2.95 5.08 -15.97
C LEU A 42 3.46 5.70 -17.28
N ASP A 43 2.71 6.65 -17.86
CA ASP A 43 3.03 7.29 -19.15
C ASP A 43 3.78 8.62 -18.98
N GLN A 44 3.95 9.08 -17.74
CA GLN A 44 4.50 10.40 -17.46
C GLN A 44 6.03 10.45 -17.71
N LYS A 45 6.46 11.34 -18.61
CA LYS A 45 7.87 11.49 -19.01
C LYS A 45 8.75 12.10 -17.91
N GLU A 46 8.24 13.10 -17.22
CA GLU A 46 8.98 13.84 -16.20
C GLU A 46 8.62 13.32 -14.80
N LEU A 47 9.52 12.49 -14.28
CA LEU A 47 9.40 11.90 -12.95
C LEU A 47 10.65 12.16 -12.13
N ASN A 48 10.46 12.41 -10.85
CA ASN A 48 11.56 12.50 -9.90
C ASN A 48 12.17 11.10 -9.66
N MET A 49 13.39 11.04 -9.12
CA MET A 49 14.09 9.75 -8.90
C MET A 49 13.31 8.78 -8.00
N ARG A 50 12.48 9.28 -7.09
CA ARG A 50 11.68 8.45 -6.17
C ARG A 50 10.53 7.78 -6.91
N GLN A 51 9.79 8.55 -7.70
CA GLN A 51 8.68 8.08 -8.53
C GLN A 51 9.18 7.05 -9.55
N ARG A 52 10.36 7.27 -10.17
CA ARG A 52 10.96 6.27 -11.07
C ARG A 52 11.21 4.92 -10.40
N ARG A 53 11.77 4.91 -9.18
CA ARG A 53 11.98 3.65 -8.42
C ARG A 53 10.67 2.94 -8.09
N TRP A 54 9.60 3.70 -7.85
CA TRP A 54 8.28 3.13 -7.63
C TRP A 54 7.66 2.61 -8.91
N LEU A 55 7.85 3.29 -10.05
CA LEU A 55 7.40 2.78 -11.35
C LEU A 55 8.12 1.50 -11.76
N GLU A 56 9.42 1.42 -11.55
CA GLU A 56 10.20 0.19 -11.80
C GLU A 56 9.65 -0.99 -10.98
N PHE A 57 9.23 -0.74 -9.74
CA PHE A 57 8.54 -1.76 -8.95
C PHE A 57 7.13 -2.07 -9.49
N LEU A 58 6.38 -1.07 -9.96
CA LEU A 58 5.05 -1.27 -10.53
C LEU A 58 5.09 -2.03 -11.84
N SER A 59 6.16 -1.89 -12.65
CA SER A 59 6.30 -2.63 -13.91
C SER A 59 6.43 -4.15 -13.74
N ASP A 60 6.75 -4.63 -12.54
CA ASP A 60 6.74 -6.05 -12.21
C ASP A 60 5.32 -6.63 -12.05
N TYR A 61 4.29 -5.78 -11.99
CA TYR A 61 2.89 -6.17 -11.82
C TYR A 61 2.09 -5.89 -13.09
N ASP A 62 1.20 -6.80 -13.45
CA ASP A 62 0.14 -6.54 -14.44
C ASP A 62 -0.98 -5.76 -13.76
N CYS A 63 -0.77 -4.45 -13.55
CA CYS A 63 -1.73 -3.58 -12.88
C CYS A 63 -2.16 -2.39 -13.73
N GLU A 64 -3.46 -2.11 -13.73
CA GLU A 64 -4.05 -0.92 -14.36
C GLU A 64 -4.49 0.07 -13.27
N ILE A 65 -4.12 1.35 -13.38
CA ILE A 65 -4.51 2.39 -12.42
C ILE A 65 -5.68 3.18 -13.00
N CYS A 66 -6.84 3.11 -12.34
CA CYS A 66 -8.07 3.76 -12.77
C CYS A 66 -8.52 4.82 -11.76
N TYR A 67 -8.94 5.97 -12.28
CA TYR A 67 -9.58 6.99 -11.45
C TYR A 67 -10.97 6.54 -10.98
N HIS A 68 -11.25 6.71 -9.69
CA HIS A 68 -12.55 6.48 -9.08
C HIS A 68 -12.91 7.65 -8.16
N PRO A 69 -14.09 8.28 -8.29
CA PRO A 69 -14.43 9.46 -7.48
C PRO A 69 -14.30 9.22 -5.97
N GLY A 70 -13.72 10.18 -5.23
CA GLY A 70 -13.49 10.03 -3.78
C GLY A 70 -14.76 9.74 -2.97
N LYS A 71 -15.93 10.24 -3.43
CA LYS A 71 -17.24 9.95 -2.82
C LYS A 71 -17.60 8.47 -2.79
N THR A 72 -17.03 7.67 -3.70
CA THR A 72 -17.22 6.22 -3.78
C THR A 72 -16.01 5.45 -3.27
N ASN A 73 -14.89 6.13 -2.95
CA ASN A 73 -13.68 5.57 -2.35
C ASN A 73 -13.70 5.54 -0.81
N VAL A 74 -14.89 5.50 -0.21
CA VAL A 74 -15.12 5.72 1.23
C VAL A 74 -14.35 4.75 2.13
N VAL A 75 -14.20 3.49 1.69
CA VAL A 75 -13.49 2.46 2.46
C VAL A 75 -11.99 2.75 2.53
N ALA A 76 -11.35 3.02 1.38
CA ALA A 76 -9.93 3.32 1.34
C ALA A 76 -9.61 4.62 2.09
N ASP A 77 -10.47 5.63 1.94
CA ASP A 77 -10.37 6.93 2.60
C ASP A 77 -10.57 6.84 4.13
N ALA A 78 -11.45 5.95 4.60
CA ALA A 78 -11.57 5.65 6.03
C ALA A 78 -10.32 4.93 6.58
N LEU A 79 -9.75 4.00 5.81
CA LEU A 79 -8.55 3.26 6.21
C LEU A 79 -7.28 4.14 6.20
N SER A 80 -7.15 5.08 5.26
CA SER A 80 -6.02 6.00 5.17
C SER A 80 -5.98 7.01 6.33
N ARG A 81 -7.15 7.39 6.85
CA ARG A 81 -7.30 8.32 7.98
C ARG A 81 -7.17 7.67 9.36
N LYS A 82 -7.18 6.34 9.44
CA LYS A 82 -7.10 5.66 10.74
C LYS A 82 -5.71 5.89 11.33
N GLU A 83 -5.65 6.62 12.45
CA GLU A 83 -4.43 6.76 13.23
C GLU A 83 -3.97 5.35 13.67
N GLN A 84 -2.72 5.02 13.38
CA GLN A 84 -2.08 3.85 13.99
C GLN A 84 -1.82 4.18 15.45
N GLU A 85 -2.81 3.92 16.30
CA GLU A 85 -2.58 3.71 17.73
C GLU A 85 -1.42 2.70 17.85
N PRO A 86 -0.30 3.04 18.51
CA PRO A 86 0.80 2.09 18.66
C PRO A 86 0.22 0.86 19.37
N LEU A 87 0.34 -0.29 18.70
CA LEU A 87 -0.08 -1.57 19.26
C LEU A 87 0.63 -1.75 20.61
N ARG A 88 -0.08 -1.52 21.71
CA ARG A 88 0.40 -1.87 23.05
C ARG A 88 0.35 -3.38 23.16
N VAL A 89 1.39 -4.05 22.69
CA VAL A 89 1.57 -5.48 22.90
C VAL A 89 1.76 -5.69 24.41
N ARG A 90 0.71 -6.12 25.11
CA ARG A 90 0.89 -6.71 26.44
C ARG A 90 1.60 -8.04 26.19
N SER A 91 2.85 -8.19 26.64
CA SER A 91 3.50 -9.49 26.57
C SER A 91 2.66 -10.46 27.42
N LEU A 92 2.14 -11.52 26.80
CA LEU A 92 1.76 -12.70 27.55
C LEU A 92 3.05 -13.47 27.81
N VAL A 93 3.55 -13.38 29.04
CA VAL A 93 4.56 -14.33 29.53
C VAL A 93 3.85 -15.68 29.65
N MET A 94 4.04 -16.56 28.66
CA MET A 94 3.73 -17.98 28.83
C MET A 94 4.89 -18.60 29.62
N THR A 95 4.73 -18.70 30.95
CA THR A 95 5.60 -19.56 31.76
C THR A 95 5.22 -21.00 31.46
N ILE A 96 5.96 -21.64 30.57
CA ILE A 96 5.86 -23.08 30.37
C ILE A 96 6.56 -23.73 31.57
N SER A 97 5.80 -24.07 32.60
CA SER A 97 6.27 -24.95 33.67
C SER A 97 6.46 -26.35 33.07
N LEU A 98 7.70 -26.75 32.85
CA LEU A 98 8.06 -28.12 32.46
C LEU A 98 7.97 -29.03 33.71
N ASP A 99 6.76 -29.33 34.16
CA ASP A 99 6.55 -30.44 35.08
C ASP A 99 6.39 -31.73 34.28
N LEU A 100 7.52 -32.35 33.97
CA LEU A 100 7.57 -33.69 33.40
C LEU A 100 7.68 -34.71 34.56
N PRO A 101 6.71 -35.63 34.75
CA PRO A 101 6.86 -36.72 35.71
C PRO A 101 7.91 -37.73 35.21
N LYS A 102 8.73 -38.25 36.14
CA LYS A 102 9.75 -39.27 35.90
C LYS A 102 9.15 -40.63 35.55
#